data_AF-V6LKL2-F1
#
_entry.id   AF-V6LKL2-F1
#
_cell.length_a   1.000
_cell.length_b   1.000
_cell.length_c   1.000
_cell.angle_alpha   90.00
_cell.angle_beta   90.00
_cell.angle_gamma   90.00
#
_symmetry.space_group_name_H-M   'P 1'
#
loop_
_entity.id
_entity.type
_entity.pdbx_description
1 polymer ?
#
loop_
_entity_poly.entity_id
_entity_poly.type
_entity_poly.pdbx_seq_one_letter_code
_entity_poly.pdbx_strand_id
1 'polypeptide(L)'
;MPKDVWSFDKIQELADAVAAYGADFDRISSKVLRGMTKRQLRNAYYKLRREDPLLFAAPPALAKAPVLLWPMSEADSDLALELFDADLFWE
;
A
#
# COMPACT_ATOMS: atom_id res chain seq x y z
N MET A 1 -25.04 24.28 -6.43
CA MET A 1 -24.64 22.86 -6.60
C MET A 1 -24.16 22.36 -5.25
N PRO A 2 -24.67 21.24 -4.73
CA PRO A 2 -24.15 20.67 -3.50
C PRO A 2 -22.67 20.34 -3.71
N LYS A 3 -21.82 20.68 -2.73
CA LYS A 3 -20.45 20.18 -2.70
C LYS A 3 -20.56 18.67 -2.55
N ASP A 4 -20.22 17.90 -3.57
CA ASP A 4 -20.12 16.46 -3.46
C ASP A 4 -19.13 16.15 -2.33
N VAL A 5 -19.66 15.75 -1.18
CA VAL A 5 -18.85 15.36 -0.03
C VAL A 5 -18.28 13.99 -0.38
N TRP A 6 -16.96 13.96 -0.54
CA TRP A 6 -16.23 12.71 -0.71
C TRP A 6 -16.21 11.99 0.64
N SER A 7 -16.87 10.83 0.72
CA SER A 7 -16.78 9.96 1.88
C SER A 7 -15.41 9.30 1.92
N PHE A 8 -14.99 8.89 3.12
CA PHE A 8 -13.73 8.16 3.32
C PHE A 8 -13.67 6.90 2.44
N ASP A 9 -14.75 6.13 2.37
CA ASP A 9 -14.84 4.93 1.53
C ASP A 9 -14.58 5.24 0.05
N LYS A 10 -15.15 6.34 -0.47
CA LYS A 10 -14.94 6.76 -1.88
C LYS A 10 -13.51 7.23 -2.13
N ILE A 11 -12.86 7.80 -1.12
CA ILE A 11 -11.46 8.21 -1.19
C ILE A 11 -10.58 6.96 -1.27
N GLN A 12 -10.85 5.95 -0.43
CA GLN A 12 -10.13 4.68 -0.45
C GLN A 12 -10.35 3.94 -1.77
N GLU A 13 -11.59 3.82 -2.25
CA GLU A 13 -11.91 3.22 -3.55
C GLU A 13 -11.18 3.91 -4.70
N LEU A 14 -11.06 5.24 -4.67
CA LEU A 14 -10.30 5.99 -5.67
C LEU A 14 -8.80 5.69 -5.57
N ALA A 15 -8.24 5.61 -4.37
CA ALA A 15 -6.83 5.27 -4.16
C ALA A 15 -6.50 3.86 -4.69
N ASP A 16 -7.33 2.87 -4.33
CA ASP A 16 -7.17 1.48 -4.78
C ASP A 16 -7.33 1.36 -6.30
N ALA A 17 -8.29 2.08 -6.88
CA ALA A 17 -8.50 2.10 -8.32
C ALA A 17 -7.33 2.76 -9.06
N VAL A 18 -6.75 3.83 -8.51
CA VAL A 18 -5.55 4.46 -9.06
C VAL A 18 -4.32 3.55 -8.92
N ALA A 19 -4.22 2.78 -7.83
CA ALA A 19 -3.17 1.79 -7.68
C ALA A 19 -3.29 0.65 -8.72
N ALA A 20 -4.50 0.21 -9.03
CA ALA A 20 -4.75 -0.89 -9.97
C ALA A 20 -4.69 -0.48 -11.45
N TYR A 21 -5.19 0.72 -11.80
CA TYR A 21 -5.35 1.16 -13.19
C TYR A 21 -4.49 2.38 -13.56
N GLY A 22 -3.74 2.95 -12.61
CA GLY A 22 -3.03 4.22 -12.79
C GLY A 22 -3.99 5.41 -12.85
N ALA A 23 -3.52 6.54 -13.39
CA ALA A 23 -4.33 7.75 -13.57
C ALA A 23 -5.33 7.66 -14.77
N ASP A 24 -5.78 6.46 -15.11
CA ASP A 24 -6.78 6.21 -16.16
C ASP A 24 -8.20 6.42 -15.61
N PHE A 25 -8.59 7.69 -15.51
CA PHE A 25 -9.87 8.09 -14.92
C PHE A 25 -11.09 7.63 -15.73
N ASP A 26 -10.97 7.40 -17.04
CA ASP A 26 -12.09 6.89 -17.86
C ASP A 26 -12.40 5.44 -17.52
N ARG A 27 -11.34 4.64 -17.31
CA ARG A 27 -11.45 3.26 -16.86
C ARG A 27 -11.94 3.18 -15.41
N ILE A 28 -11.46 4.07 -14.54
CA ILE A 28 -11.91 4.13 -13.14
C ILE A 28 -13.38 4.51 -13.04
N SER A 29 -13.84 5.53 -13.80
CA SER A 29 -15.27 5.90 -13.83
C SER A 29 -16.13 4.77 -14.35
N SER A 30 -15.71 4.04 -15.39
CA SER A 30 -16.54 2.99 -15.98
C SER A 30 -16.58 1.70 -15.15
N LYS A 31 -15.49 1.35 -14.44
CA LYS A 31 -15.40 0.07 -13.73
C LYS A 31 -15.70 0.15 -12.25
N VAL A 32 -15.23 1.19 -11.56
CA VAL A 32 -15.26 1.29 -10.09
C VAL A 32 -16.27 2.34 -9.66
N LEU A 33 -16.06 3.59 -10.06
CA LEU A 33 -16.85 4.74 -9.63
C LEU A 33 -17.88 5.17 -10.69
N ARG A 34 -18.83 4.28 -11.01
CA ARG A 34 -19.81 4.40 -12.12
C ARG A 34 -20.74 5.63 -12.07
N GLY A 35 -20.82 6.30 -10.93
CA GLY A 35 -21.60 7.54 -10.76
C GLY A 35 -20.77 8.82 -10.86
N MET A 36 -19.46 8.73 -11.07
CA MET A 36 -18.55 9.88 -11.08
C MET A 36 -18.07 10.19 -12.49
N THR A 37 -18.08 11.47 -12.84
CA THR A 37 -17.48 11.93 -14.10
C THR A 37 -15.96 11.91 -14.01
N LYS A 38 -15.29 11.73 -15.16
CA LYS A 38 -13.84 11.88 -15.29
C LYS A 38 -13.32 13.16 -14.63
N ARG A 39 -14.05 14.27 -14.80
CA ARG A 39 -13.68 15.57 -14.24
C ARG A 39 -13.70 15.57 -12.72
N GLN A 40 -14.72 14.96 -12.10
CA GLN A 40 -14.79 14.82 -10.63
C GLN A 40 -13.64 13.97 -10.10
N LEU A 41 -13.36 12.82 -10.72
CA LEU A 41 -12.27 11.93 -10.32
C LEU A 41 -10.91 12.62 -10.43
N ARG A 42 -10.65 13.31 -11.54
CA ARG A 42 -9.40 14.03 -11.75
C ARG A 42 -9.20 15.13 -10.71
N ASN A 43 -10.24 15.92 -10.44
CA ASN A 43 -10.17 16.99 -9.45
C ASN A 43 -9.96 16.45 -8.04
N ALA A 44 -10.65 15.36 -7.68
CA ALA A 44 -10.48 14.71 -6.39
C ALA A 44 -9.06 14.15 -6.24
N TYR A 45 -8.55 13.44 -7.24
CA TYR A 45 -7.20 12.90 -7.25
C TYR A 45 -6.15 13.98 -6.98
N TYR A 46 -6.15 15.08 -7.74
CA TYR A 46 -5.15 16.14 -7.55
C TYR A 46 -5.30 16.89 -6.23
N LYS A 47 -6.54 17.07 -5.76
CA LYS A 47 -6.79 17.69 -4.46
C LYS A 47 -6.27 16.81 -3.33
N LEU A 48 -6.67 15.54 -3.32
CA LEU A 48 -6.25 14.56 -2.32
C LEU A 48 -4.74 14.34 -2.35
N ARG A 49 -4.11 14.24 -3.53
CA ARG A 49 -2.65 14.10 -3.64
C ARG A 49 -1.90 15.32 -3.10
N ARG A 50 -2.49 16.51 -3.15
CA ARG A 50 -1.89 17.73 -2.58
C ARG A 50 -2.05 17.77 -1.06
N GLU A 51 -3.18 17.30 -0.54
CA GLU A 51 -3.48 17.28 0.90
C GLU A 51 -2.77 16.13 1.61
N ASP A 52 -2.76 14.95 1.00
CA ASP A 52 -2.09 13.74 1.47
C ASP A 52 -1.38 13.01 0.29
N PRO A 53 -0.08 13.29 0.07
CA PRO A 53 0.69 12.66 -0.99
C PRO A 53 0.89 11.15 -0.81
N LEU A 54 0.76 10.62 0.41
CA LEU A 54 1.00 9.20 0.73
C LEU A 54 -0.17 8.32 0.31
N LEU A 55 -1.38 8.88 0.23
CA LEU A 55 -2.60 8.16 -0.15
C LEU A 55 -2.50 7.45 -1.53
N PHE A 56 -1.78 8.05 -2.48
CA PHE A 56 -1.57 7.48 -3.82
C PHE A 56 -0.12 7.11 -4.09
N ALA A 57 0.75 7.16 -3.08
CA ALA A 57 2.06 6.55 -3.21
C ALA A 57 1.81 5.05 -3.42
N ALA A 58 2.40 4.47 -4.47
CA ALA A 58 2.33 3.03 -4.67
C ALA A 58 2.69 2.37 -3.33
N PRO A 59 1.96 1.33 -2.87
CA PRO A 59 2.39 0.60 -1.70
C PRO A 59 3.84 0.24 -1.97
N PRO A 60 4.77 0.58 -1.06
CA PRO A 60 6.14 0.21 -1.26
C PRO A 60 6.14 -1.31 -1.35
N ALA A 61 6.25 -1.85 -2.55
CA ALA A 61 6.70 -3.21 -2.73
C ALA A 61 8.11 -3.20 -2.13
N LEU A 62 8.23 -3.47 -0.83
CA LEU A 62 9.50 -3.50 -0.12
C LEU A 62 10.30 -2.18 -0.26
N ALA A 63 9.79 -1.05 0.24
CA ALA A 63 10.71 0.00 0.68
C ALA A 63 11.36 -0.55 1.94
N LYS A 64 12.42 -1.35 1.74
CA LYS A 64 13.39 -1.81 2.73
C LYS A 64 12.85 -1.62 4.14
N ALA A 65 12.17 -2.63 4.70
CA ALA A 65 11.99 -2.63 6.14
C ALA A 65 13.36 -2.22 6.71
N PRO A 66 13.49 -1.11 7.47
CA PRO A 66 14.67 -1.00 8.30
C PRO A 66 14.61 -2.30 9.08
N VAL A 67 15.60 -3.17 8.86
CA VAL A 67 15.81 -4.30 9.74
C VAL A 67 15.78 -3.64 11.11
N LEU A 68 14.68 -3.83 11.83
CA LEU A 68 14.64 -3.54 13.24
C LEU A 68 15.62 -4.58 13.77
N LEU A 69 16.90 -4.19 13.79
CA LEU A 69 17.88 -4.75 14.68
C LEU A 69 17.33 -4.38 16.05
N TRP A 70 16.36 -5.16 16.53
CA TRP A 70 16.26 -5.37 17.95
C TRP A 70 17.68 -5.73 18.36
N PRO A 71 18.29 -5.01 19.31
CA PRO A 71 19.50 -5.52 19.91
C PRO A 71 19.09 -6.87 20.50
N MET A 72 19.44 -7.95 19.80
CA MET A 72 19.42 -9.28 20.35
C MET A 72 20.21 -9.16 21.65
N SER A 73 19.51 -9.28 22.78
CA SER A 73 20.17 -9.58 24.03
C SER A 73 20.96 -10.86 23.79
N GLU A 74 22.23 -10.90 24.21
CA GLU A 74 23.16 -12.01 23.98
C GLU A 74 22.60 -13.38 24.40
N ALA A 75 21.53 -13.39 25.20
CA ALA A 75 20.84 -14.57 25.70
C ALA A 75 20.17 -15.48 24.62
N ASP A 76 19.90 -14.99 23.41
CA ASP A 76 19.21 -15.80 22.36
C ASP A 76 20.16 -16.46 21.34
N SER A 77 21.49 -16.34 21.51
CA SER A 77 22.47 -16.86 20.54
C SER A 77 22.67 -18.38 20.63
N ASP A 78 22.38 -19.01 21.77
CA ASP A 78 22.71 -20.42 22.01
C ASP A 78 21.70 -21.41 21.40
N LEU A 79 20.47 -20.97 21.08
CA LEU A 79 19.46 -21.88 20.52
C LEU A 79 19.60 -22.08 19.00
N ALA A 80 20.37 -21.25 18.30
CA ALA A 80 20.54 -21.32 16.85
C ALA A 80 21.65 -22.28 16.40
N LEU A 81 22.50 -22.76 17.31
CA LEU A 81 23.61 -23.67 17.00
C LEU A 81 23.29 -25.16 17.16
N GLU A 82 22.22 -25.54 17.87
CA GLU A 82 21.84 -26.96 18.01
C GLU A 82 20.94 -27.50 16.88
N LEU A 83 20.40 -26.62 16.03
CA LEU A 83 19.49 -27.00 14.93
C LEU A 83 20.19 -27.27 13.59
N PHE A 84 21.51 -27.09 13.50
CA PHE A 84 22.28 -27.32 12.26
C PHE A 84 23.22 -28.54 12.29
N ASP A 85 23.35 -29.24 13.42
CA ASP A 85 24.17 -30.46 13.52
C ASP A 85 23.38 -31.77 13.40
N ALA A 86 22.07 -31.71 13.14
CA ALA A 86 21.21 -32.90 13.11
C ALA A 86 20.99 -33.54 11.73
N ASP A 87 21.68 -33.12 10.66
CA ASP A 87 21.39 -33.58 9.30
C ASP A 87 22.63 -33.84 8.41
N LEU A 88 23.74 -34.36 8.97
CA LEU A 88 24.84 -34.83 8.11
C LEU A 88 25.72 -35.95 8.70
N PHE A 89 25.16 -37.10 9.09
CA PHE A 89 25.92 -38.36 9.12
C PHE A 89 25.01 -39.57 8.82
N TRP A 90 24.69 -39.75 7.55
CA TRP A 90 24.52 -41.08 6.97
C TRP A 90 25.78 -41.37 6.16
N GLU A 91 26.71 -42.13 6.76
CA GLU A 91 27.49 -43.24 6.19
C GLU A 91 28.61 -43.66 7.16
#